data_AF-A0A832WMW1-F1
#
_entry.id   AF-A0A832WMW1-F1
#
_cell.length_a   1.000
_cell.length_b   1.000
_cell.length_c   1.000
_cell.angle_alpha   90.00
_cell.angle_beta   90.00
_cell.angle_gamma   90.00
#
_symmetry.space_group_name_H-M   'P 1'
#
loop_
_entity.id
_entity.type
_entity.pdbx_description
1 polymer ?
#
loop_
_entity_poly.entity_id
_entity_poly.type
_entity_poly.pdbx_seq_one_letter_code
_entity_poly.pdbx_strand_id
1 'polypeptide(L)'
;MAGNKKPNENVISYIEQHLEKGVDLKKVKRALADAGHPIEAIEEAAEYVFRVKPHLRKQPKTNMIVYGIIIVLIIAAAAVFAYFKITQTVKYVEEVQKVEKIVTFEGMSDNEVLLYASKTNDTSACKHVKDHNKYYYCTGSIWETDYCFFQRIMGLPGDVCYSDQAVKDLDFAECRRVSRALREQCQSDVVAQFSSRNDPSLCDGSVSCLDVYYALNKASLDADFCDIYGSENASCLLMVAVDRSDRKICNLMSGAAERYDCNKEIINDLDSVVPFCETSYAARNFTPGTVGWVSPGQTLQDFQKLMCFYDLSQDLVWKKGFTCRQVLDYAQGSSVGYLSDFARLYKHFYSRQSEDDEGLDFAYWRCISGVA
;
A
#
# COMPACT_ATOMS: atom_id res chain seq x y z
N MET A 1 68.39 -17.04 24.07
CA MET A 1 67.53 -16.71 25.23
C MET A 1 66.69 -15.50 24.84
N ALA A 2 65.47 -15.71 24.36
CA ALA A 2 64.55 -14.60 24.11
C ALA A 2 64.09 -14.08 25.49
N GLY A 3 64.43 -12.85 25.82
CA GLY A 3 63.93 -12.23 27.05
C GLY A 3 62.42 -12.15 26.97
N ASN A 4 61.72 -12.75 27.94
CA ASN A 4 60.28 -12.65 28.10
C ASN A 4 59.92 -11.18 28.34
N LYS A 5 59.65 -10.44 27.27
CA LYS A 5 59.11 -9.08 27.37
C LYS A 5 57.71 -9.21 27.93
N LYS A 6 57.48 -8.64 29.11
CA LYS A 6 56.16 -8.66 29.76
C LYS A 6 55.19 -7.87 28.86
N PRO A 7 54.00 -8.41 28.51
CA PRO A 7 53.03 -7.69 27.71
C PRO A 7 52.55 -6.42 28.44
N ASN A 8 52.03 -5.46 27.68
CA ASN A 8 51.58 -4.18 28.22
C ASN A 8 50.44 -4.38 29.25
N GLU A 9 50.66 -3.92 30.49
CA GLU A 9 49.74 -4.12 31.61
C GLU A 9 48.37 -3.48 31.39
N ASN A 10 48.28 -2.37 30.64
CA ASN A 10 47.02 -1.71 30.34
C ASN A 10 46.14 -2.56 29.42
N VAL A 11 46.76 -3.25 28.44
CA VAL A 11 46.05 -4.12 27.50
C VAL A 11 45.57 -5.38 28.23
N ILE A 12 46.40 -5.95 29.10
CA ILE A 12 46.05 -7.09 29.96
C ILE A 12 44.83 -6.75 30.82
N SER A 13 44.88 -5.63 31.57
CA SER A 13 43.81 -5.20 32.45
C SER A 13 42.49 -4.98 31.71
N TYR A 14 42.55 -4.36 30.53
CA TYR A 14 41.36 -4.14 29.69
C TYR A 14 40.73 -5.46 29.21
N ILE A 15 41.55 -6.41 28.75
CA ILE A 15 41.08 -7.73 28.29
C ILE A 15 40.44 -8.47 29.46
N GLU A 16 41.09 -8.51 30.63
CA GLU A 16 40.55 -9.18 31.82
C GLU A 16 39.20 -8.62 32.23
N GLN A 17 39.08 -7.29 32.35
CA GLN A 17 37.86 -6.63 32.81
C GLN A 17 36.66 -6.92 31.89
N HIS A 18 36.86 -6.99 30.57
CA HIS A 18 35.78 -7.24 29.61
C HIS A 18 35.42 -8.72 29.50
N LEU A 19 36.41 -9.61 29.61
CA LEU A 19 36.15 -11.05 29.67
C LEU A 19 35.41 -11.44 30.96
N GLU A 20 35.72 -10.81 32.10
CA GLU A 20 34.99 -11.00 33.37
C GLU A 20 33.52 -10.57 33.26
N LYS A 21 33.20 -9.61 32.39
CA LYS A 21 31.83 -9.18 32.07
C LYS A 21 31.13 -10.08 31.02
N GLY A 22 31.79 -11.13 30.54
CA GLY A 22 31.25 -12.03 29.52
C GLY A 22 31.25 -11.47 28.09
N VAL A 23 32.04 -10.42 27.83
CA VAL A 23 32.18 -9.87 26.47
C VAL A 23 33.04 -10.82 25.64
N ASP A 24 32.60 -11.13 24.42
CA ASP A 24 33.35 -12.02 23.53
C ASP A 24 34.73 -11.47 23.18
N LEU A 25 35.77 -12.31 23.28
CA LEU A 25 37.17 -11.94 23.02
C LEU A 25 37.35 -11.25 21.65
N LYS A 26 36.60 -11.68 20.62
CA LYS A 26 36.69 -11.09 19.28
C LYS A 26 36.26 -9.62 19.28
N LYS A 27 35.28 -9.24 20.11
CA LYS A 27 34.86 -7.84 20.28
C LYS A 27 35.92 -7.02 21.00
N VAL A 28 36.52 -7.59 22.05
CA VAL A 28 37.60 -6.95 22.82
C VAL A 28 38.82 -6.69 21.93
N LYS A 29 39.24 -7.70 21.15
CA LYS A 29 40.37 -7.57 20.19
C LYS A 29 40.13 -6.49 19.14
N ARG A 30 38.91 -6.41 18.60
CA ARG A 30 38.54 -5.34 17.65
C ARG A 30 38.62 -3.96 18.28
N ALA A 31 38.04 -3.77 19.46
CA ALA A 31 38.08 -2.47 20.14
C ALA A 31 39.52 -2.00 20.43
N LEU A 32 40.42 -2.92 20.81
CA LEU A 32 41.83 -2.60 21.02
C LEU A 32 42.57 -2.28 19.71
N ALA A 33 42.25 -2.99 18.62
CA ALA A 33 42.81 -2.70 17.30
C ALA A 33 42.34 -1.33 16.78
N ASP A 34 41.04 -1.01 16.95
CA ASP A 34 40.45 0.28 16.59
C ASP A 34 41.04 1.43 17.41
N ALA A 35 41.44 1.15 18.66
CA ALA A 35 42.18 2.09 19.52
C ALA A 35 43.67 2.23 19.15
N GLY A 36 44.14 1.52 18.12
CA GLY A 36 45.50 1.64 17.59
C GLY A 36 46.54 0.72 18.25
N HIS A 37 46.12 -0.27 19.04
CA HIS A 37 47.07 -1.25 19.59
C HIS A 37 47.51 -2.27 18.53
N PRO A 38 48.82 -2.61 18.43
CA PRO A 38 49.30 -3.63 17.50
C PRO A 38 48.67 -5.00 17.77
N ILE A 39 48.26 -5.69 16.71
CA ILE A 39 47.58 -6.99 16.78
C ILE A 39 48.42 -8.01 17.55
N GLU A 40 49.72 -8.05 17.31
CA GLU A 40 50.67 -8.95 17.99
C GLU A 40 50.65 -8.74 19.53
N ALA A 41 50.64 -7.49 19.99
CA ALA A 41 50.59 -7.16 21.42
C ALA A 41 49.23 -7.53 22.04
N ILE A 42 48.14 -7.44 21.28
CA ILE A 42 46.80 -7.87 21.72
C ILE A 42 46.75 -9.40 21.86
N GLU A 43 47.31 -10.14 20.90
CA GLU A 43 47.36 -11.60 20.95
C GLU A 43 48.22 -12.10 22.12
N GLU A 44 49.42 -11.54 22.31
CA GLU A 44 50.28 -11.87 23.45
C GLU A 44 49.61 -11.58 24.80
N ALA A 45 48.90 -10.46 24.91
CA ALA A 45 48.16 -10.11 26.12
C ALA A 45 46.98 -11.07 26.36
N ALA A 46 46.23 -11.44 25.32
CA ALA A 46 45.13 -12.39 25.42
C ALA A 46 45.63 -13.79 25.84
N GLU A 47 46.71 -14.28 25.24
CA GLU A 47 47.34 -15.55 25.64
C GLU A 47 47.83 -15.51 27.08
N TYR A 48 48.45 -14.41 27.49
CA TYR A 48 48.87 -14.21 28.88
C TYR A 48 47.68 -14.29 29.83
N VAL A 49 46.58 -13.59 29.54
CA VAL A 49 45.35 -13.63 30.35
C VAL A 49 44.78 -15.04 30.44
N PHE A 50 44.73 -15.79 29.34
CA PHE A 50 44.24 -17.17 29.38
C PHE A 50 45.16 -18.14 30.11
N ARG A 51 46.48 -17.88 30.10
CA ARG A 51 47.45 -18.66 30.87
C ARG A 51 47.31 -18.42 32.37
N VAL A 52 47.08 -17.18 32.79
CA VAL A 52 46.92 -16.80 34.20
C VAL A 52 45.52 -17.09 34.73
N LYS A 53 44.48 -16.83 33.93
CA LYS A 53 43.05 -16.98 34.27
C LYS A 53 42.34 -17.91 33.26
N PRO A 54 42.57 -19.24 33.30
CA PRO A 54 42.02 -20.17 32.32
C PRO A 54 40.48 -20.28 32.34
N HIS A 55 39.83 -19.87 33.43
CA HIS A 55 38.37 -19.88 33.53
C HIS A 55 37.71 -18.84 32.61
N LEU A 56 38.40 -17.74 32.25
CA LEU A 56 37.92 -16.72 31.31
C LEU A 56 37.90 -17.23 29.85
N ARG A 57 38.54 -18.37 29.56
CA ARG A 57 38.53 -18.99 28.23
C ARG A 57 37.20 -19.67 27.91
N LYS A 58 36.35 -19.95 28.91
CA LYS A 58 35.07 -20.61 28.70
C LYS A 58 34.07 -19.62 28.11
N GLN A 59 33.95 -19.61 26.78
CA GLN A 59 32.76 -19.07 26.13
C GLN A 59 31.52 -19.74 26.75
N PRO A 60 30.44 -18.98 27.02
CA PRO A 60 29.20 -19.58 27.45
C PRO A 60 28.79 -20.58 26.37
N LYS A 61 28.74 -21.87 26.73
CA LYS A 61 28.10 -22.89 25.90
C LYS A 61 26.63 -22.49 25.84
N THR A 62 26.26 -21.65 24.88
CA THR A 62 24.86 -21.42 24.55
C THR A 62 24.29 -22.79 24.23
N ASN A 63 23.35 -23.24 25.07
CA ASN A 63 22.81 -24.58 25.01
C ASN A 63 22.13 -24.77 23.65
N MET A 64 22.81 -25.45 22.73
CA MET A 64 22.33 -25.82 21.39
C MET A 64 20.94 -26.50 21.45
N ILE A 65 20.65 -27.16 22.58
CA ILE A 65 19.37 -27.78 22.92
C ILE A 65 18.21 -26.76 22.93
N VAL A 66 18.43 -25.55 23.47
CA VAL A 66 17.39 -24.51 23.55
C VAL A 66 16.97 -24.05 22.16
N TYR A 67 17.93 -23.86 21.26
CA TYR A 67 17.64 -23.53 19.85
C TYR A 67 16.91 -24.67 19.13
N GLY A 68 17.27 -25.93 19.41
CA GLY A 68 16.56 -27.09 18.88
C GLY A 68 15.08 -27.11 19.28
N ILE A 69 14.77 -26.82 20.54
CA ILE A 69 13.38 -26.78 21.04
C ILE A 69 12.59 -25.65 20.37
N ILE A 70 13.20 -24.46 20.21
CA ILE A 70 12.53 -23.31 19.57
C ILE A 70 12.16 -23.63 18.12
N ILE A 71 13.07 -24.26 17.36
CA ILE A 71 12.82 -24.63 15.97
C ILE A 71 11.67 -25.65 15.86
N VAL A 72 11.63 -26.65 16.73
CA VAL A 72 10.54 -27.65 16.75
C VAL A 72 9.19 -27.01 17.04
N LEU A 73 9.13 -26.03 17.96
CA LEU A 73 7.91 -25.31 18.27
C LEU A 73 7.39 -24.47 17.09
N ILE A 74 8.30 -23.83 16.34
CA ILE A 74 7.94 -23.05 15.14
C ILE A 74 7.35 -23.98 14.05
N ILE A 75 7.97 -25.14 13.82
CA ILE A 75 7.47 -26.12 12.84
C ILE A 75 6.09 -26.65 13.25
N ALA A 76 5.89 -26.96 14.53
CA ALA A 76 4.60 -27.42 15.03
C ALA A 76 3.50 -26.35 14.87
N ALA A 77 3.80 -25.08 15.18
CA ALA A 77 2.86 -23.98 14.99
C ALA A 77 2.48 -23.78 13.52
N ALA A 78 3.45 -23.88 12.59
CA ALA A 78 3.19 -23.80 11.16
C ALA A 78 2.31 -24.94 10.65
N ALA A 79 2.54 -26.17 11.13
CA ALA A 79 1.72 -27.33 10.78
C ALA A 79 0.27 -27.19 11.27
N VAL A 80 0.07 -26.69 12.50
CA VAL A 80 -1.27 -26.40 13.04
C VAL A 80 -1.97 -25.31 12.22
N PHE A 81 -1.26 -24.25 11.85
CA PHE A 81 -1.82 -23.18 11.01
C PHE A 81 -2.25 -23.69 9.63
N ALA A 82 -1.42 -24.53 8.99
CA ALA A 82 -1.76 -25.17 7.71
C ALA A 82 -2.99 -26.08 7.83
N TYR A 83 -3.08 -26.87 8.90
CA TYR A 83 -4.25 -27.72 9.18
C TYR A 83 -5.54 -26.89 9.35
N PHE A 84 -5.48 -25.76 10.07
CA PHE A 84 -6.61 -24.84 10.20
C PHE A 84 -7.06 -24.25 8.86
N LYS A 85 -6.12 -23.89 7.97
CA LYS A 85 -6.45 -23.39 6.63
C LYS A 85 -7.14 -24.45 5.78
N ILE A 86 -6.60 -25.68 5.75
CA ILE A 86 -7.19 -26.79 4.98
C ILE A 86 -8.61 -27.11 5.46
N THR A 87 -8.83 -27.17 6.77
CA THR A 87 -10.16 -27.48 7.33
C THR A 87 -11.21 -26.40 7.04
N GLN A 88 -10.83 -25.12 6.97
CA GLN A 88 -11.72 -24.05 6.53
C GLN A 88 -12.10 -24.21 5.05
N THR A 89 -11.14 -24.54 4.18
CA THR A 89 -11.41 -24.77 2.75
C THR A 89 -12.34 -25.97 2.53
N VAL A 90 -12.15 -27.08 3.26
CA VAL A 90 -13.00 -28.27 3.12
C VAL A 90 -14.44 -27.98 3.57
N LYS A 91 -14.64 -27.25 4.68
CA LYS A 91 -16.00 -26.86 5.10
C LYS A 91 -16.70 -25.97 4.07
N TYR A 92 -15.97 -25.05 3.45
CA TYR A 92 -16.50 -24.21 2.39
C TYR A 92 -16.90 -25.05 1.17
N VAL A 93 -16.09 -26.03 0.76
CA VAL A 93 -16.42 -26.93 -0.36
C VAL A 93 -17.61 -27.84 -0.02
N GLU A 94 -17.72 -28.36 1.20
CA GLU A 94 -18.90 -29.15 1.62
C GLU A 94 -20.19 -28.31 1.67
N GLU A 95 -20.13 -27.05 2.09
CA GLU A 95 -21.28 -26.15 2.04
C GLU A 95 -21.67 -25.83 0.59
N VAL A 96 -20.71 -25.58 -0.30
CA VAL A 96 -20.97 -25.37 -1.73
C VAL A 96 -21.56 -26.63 -2.38
N GLN A 97 -21.06 -27.83 -2.05
CA GLN A 97 -21.62 -29.09 -2.57
C GLN A 97 -22.99 -29.45 -1.99
N LYS A 98 -23.35 -29.01 -0.79
CA LYS A 98 -24.70 -29.23 -0.24
C LYS A 98 -25.77 -28.32 -0.87
N VAL A 99 -25.37 -27.22 -1.52
CA VAL A 99 -26.29 -26.30 -2.19
C VAL A 99 -26.64 -26.77 -3.61
N GLU A 100 -25.79 -27.56 -4.26
CA GLU A 100 -26.10 -28.19 -5.55
C GLU A 100 -26.59 -29.63 -5.36
N LYS A 101 -27.84 -29.79 -4.91
CA LYS A 101 -28.58 -30.98 -5.31
C LYS A 101 -28.82 -30.82 -6.81
N ILE A 102 -27.94 -31.38 -7.64
CA ILE A 102 -28.10 -31.35 -9.11
C ILE A 102 -29.38 -32.10 -9.44
N VAL A 103 -30.47 -31.35 -9.60
CA VAL A 103 -31.72 -31.86 -10.13
C VAL A 103 -31.48 -32.01 -11.60
N THR A 104 -31.29 -33.25 -12.05
CA THR A 104 -31.16 -33.57 -13.47
C THR A 104 -32.54 -33.48 -14.11
N PHE A 105 -32.72 -32.54 -15.03
CA PHE A 105 -33.98 -32.34 -15.78
C PHE A 105 -34.12 -33.28 -17.00
N GLU A 106 -33.23 -34.27 -17.14
CA GLU A 106 -33.31 -35.26 -18.21
C GLU A 106 -34.62 -36.06 -18.12
N GLY A 107 -35.45 -35.94 -19.17
CA GLY A 107 -36.73 -36.66 -19.30
C GLY A 107 -37.96 -35.91 -18.79
N MET A 108 -37.81 -34.71 -18.22
CA MET A 108 -38.94 -33.84 -17.90
C MET A 108 -39.40 -33.07 -19.15
N SER A 109 -40.71 -32.92 -19.31
CA SER A 109 -41.28 -31.99 -20.29
C SER A 109 -41.12 -30.54 -19.83
N ASP A 110 -41.12 -29.59 -20.77
CA ASP A 110 -41.00 -28.16 -20.47
C ASP A 110 -42.02 -27.69 -19.40
N ASN A 111 -43.26 -28.19 -19.44
CA ASN A 111 -44.29 -27.89 -18.44
C ASN A 111 -43.97 -28.42 -17.03
N GLU A 112 -43.29 -29.56 -16.92
CA GLU A 112 -42.88 -30.13 -15.64
C GLU A 112 -41.70 -29.35 -15.05
N VAL A 113 -40.78 -28.88 -15.89
CA VAL A 113 -39.68 -28.01 -15.49
C VAL A 113 -40.22 -26.65 -15.01
N LEU A 114 -41.20 -26.08 -15.72
CA LEU A 114 -41.89 -24.85 -15.32
C LEU A 114 -42.60 -25.00 -13.96
N LEU A 115 -43.35 -26.09 -13.78
CA LEU A 115 -44.05 -26.38 -12.53
C LEU A 115 -43.08 -26.60 -11.36
N TYR A 116 -41.92 -27.22 -11.63
CA TYR A 116 -40.84 -27.38 -10.66
C TYR A 116 -40.26 -26.03 -10.24
N ALA A 117 -39.88 -25.19 -11.22
CA ALA A 117 -39.33 -23.86 -10.97
C ALA A 117 -40.30 -22.98 -10.17
N SER A 118 -41.60 -22.99 -10.49
CA SER A 118 -42.60 -22.22 -9.76
C SER A 118 -42.83 -22.72 -8.33
N LYS A 119 -42.80 -24.03 -8.08
CA LYS A 119 -42.96 -24.59 -6.73
C LYS A 119 -41.74 -24.37 -5.84
N THR A 120 -40.55 -24.34 -6.42
CA THR A 120 -39.28 -24.25 -5.70
C THR A 120 -38.69 -22.84 -5.69
N ASN A 121 -39.22 -21.94 -6.52
CA ASN A 121 -38.68 -20.62 -6.80
C ASN A 121 -37.22 -20.64 -7.30
N ASP A 122 -36.82 -21.74 -7.94
CA ASP A 122 -35.48 -21.94 -8.51
C ASP A 122 -35.50 -21.62 -10.02
N THR A 123 -35.07 -20.41 -10.37
CA THR A 123 -35.04 -19.92 -11.75
C THR A 123 -33.93 -20.56 -12.60
N SER A 124 -32.99 -21.28 -11.98
CA SER A 124 -31.92 -21.97 -12.72
C SER A 124 -32.46 -23.13 -13.58
N ALA A 125 -33.56 -23.76 -13.13
CA ALA A 125 -34.26 -24.82 -13.85
C ALA A 125 -34.79 -24.36 -15.22
N CYS A 126 -35.10 -23.07 -15.36
CA CYS A 126 -35.70 -22.49 -16.56
C CYS A 126 -34.80 -22.54 -17.80
N LYS A 127 -33.47 -22.64 -17.60
CA LYS A 127 -32.48 -22.81 -18.68
C LYS A 127 -32.65 -24.12 -19.46
N HIS A 128 -33.40 -25.07 -18.93
CA HIS A 128 -33.68 -26.36 -19.55
C HIS A 128 -34.96 -26.39 -20.39
N VAL A 129 -35.76 -25.30 -20.37
CA VAL A 129 -36.96 -25.17 -21.21
C VAL A 129 -36.55 -24.84 -22.64
N LYS A 130 -37.08 -25.58 -23.62
CA LYS A 130 -36.78 -25.36 -25.04
C LYS A 130 -37.31 -24.00 -25.50
N ASP A 131 -36.53 -23.27 -26.31
CA ASP A 131 -36.86 -21.92 -26.81
C ASP A 131 -37.02 -20.82 -25.73
N HIS A 132 -36.59 -21.11 -24.50
CA HIS A 132 -36.37 -20.10 -23.46
C HIS A 132 -35.42 -19.00 -23.99
N ASN A 133 -35.72 -17.73 -23.68
CA ASN A 133 -35.04 -16.50 -24.15
C ASN A 133 -35.25 -16.06 -25.62
N LYS A 134 -36.10 -16.69 -26.43
CA LYS A 134 -36.34 -16.20 -27.82
C LYS A 134 -37.22 -14.95 -27.95
N TYR A 135 -37.99 -14.59 -26.92
CA TYR A 135 -39.03 -13.55 -27.02
C TYR A 135 -38.94 -12.45 -25.97
N TYR A 136 -37.75 -12.04 -25.52
CA TYR A 136 -37.62 -10.79 -24.75
C TYR A 136 -36.33 -10.03 -25.10
N TYR A 137 -36.08 -9.86 -26.40
CA TYR A 137 -35.22 -8.76 -26.86
C TYR A 137 -36.07 -7.48 -26.91
N CYS A 138 -36.45 -6.95 -25.74
CA CYS A 138 -36.62 -5.51 -25.64
C CYS A 138 -35.20 -4.94 -25.61
N THR A 139 -34.64 -4.68 -26.79
CA THR A 139 -33.41 -3.89 -26.92
C THR A 139 -33.58 -2.59 -26.11
N GLY A 140 -32.60 -2.27 -25.27
CA GLY A 140 -32.69 -1.31 -24.16
C GLY A 140 -32.91 0.14 -24.57
N SER A 141 -34.07 0.47 -25.14
CA SER A 141 -34.45 1.85 -25.47
C SER A 141 -35.95 2.11 -25.59
N ILE A 142 -36.82 1.10 -25.41
CA ILE A 142 -38.26 1.25 -25.72
C ILE A 142 -39.08 0.85 -24.49
N TRP A 143 -39.14 1.75 -23.51
CA TRP A 143 -40.08 1.67 -22.38
C TRP A 143 -41.40 2.39 -22.66
N GLU A 144 -41.51 3.09 -23.79
CA GLU A 144 -42.70 3.86 -24.17
C GLU A 144 -42.98 3.73 -25.68
N THR A 145 -43.59 2.63 -26.10
CA THR A 145 -44.50 2.63 -27.26
C THR A 145 -45.69 1.72 -26.97
N ASP A 146 -46.86 2.11 -27.48
CA ASP A 146 -48.21 1.68 -27.09
C ASP A 146 -48.57 0.17 -27.23
N TYR A 147 -47.58 -0.73 -27.40
CA TYR A 147 -47.82 -2.16 -27.62
C TYR A 147 -46.96 -3.12 -26.77
N CYS A 148 -46.18 -2.63 -25.81
CA CYS A 148 -45.50 -3.48 -24.82
C CYS A 148 -46.27 -3.51 -23.48
N PHE A 149 -47.38 -4.25 -23.45
CA PHE A 149 -48.14 -4.44 -22.21
C PHE A 149 -47.59 -5.62 -21.41
N PHE A 150 -46.81 -5.34 -20.35
CA PHE A 150 -46.39 -6.33 -19.34
C PHE A 150 -47.46 -6.59 -18.27
N GLN A 151 -48.69 -6.09 -18.45
CA GLN A 151 -49.63 -5.93 -17.34
C GLN A 151 -50.53 -7.16 -17.05
N ARG A 152 -50.24 -8.35 -17.59
CA ARG A 152 -51.12 -9.53 -17.34
C ARG A 152 -50.48 -10.92 -17.48
N ILE A 153 -49.20 -11.07 -17.16
CA ILE A 153 -48.50 -12.38 -17.14
C ILE A 153 -47.86 -12.62 -15.76
N MET A 154 -48.54 -12.20 -14.69
CA MET A 154 -48.13 -12.52 -13.31
C MET A 154 -49.33 -13.22 -12.65
N GLY A 155 -49.39 -14.55 -12.80
CA GLY A 155 -50.45 -15.38 -12.23
C GLY A 155 -50.50 -16.84 -12.69
N LEU A 156 -49.63 -17.28 -13.60
CA LEU A 156 -49.53 -18.67 -14.06
C LEU A 156 -48.23 -19.32 -13.58
N PRO A 157 -48.20 -20.64 -13.33
CA PRO A 157 -47.01 -21.37 -12.89
C PRO A 157 -45.81 -21.31 -13.85
N GLY A 158 -45.98 -20.86 -15.09
CA GLY A 158 -44.88 -20.70 -16.05
C GLY A 158 -44.12 -19.37 -15.90
N ASP A 159 -44.70 -18.38 -15.22
CA ASP A 159 -44.23 -16.99 -15.24
C ASP A 159 -42.86 -16.82 -14.57
N VAL A 160 -42.51 -17.68 -13.61
CA VAL A 160 -41.21 -17.69 -12.91
C VAL A 160 -40.03 -17.94 -13.86
N CYS A 161 -40.26 -18.69 -14.94
CA CYS A 161 -39.25 -18.90 -15.97
C CYS A 161 -39.26 -17.85 -17.07
N TYR A 162 -40.35 -17.11 -17.25
CA TYR A 162 -40.40 -15.98 -18.18
C TYR A 162 -40.00 -14.65 -17.51
N SER A 163 -39.93 -14.63 -16.18
CA SER A 163 -39.30 -13.58 -15.39
C SER A 163 -37.82 -13.90 -15.19
N ASP A 164 -37.00 -13.76 -16.23
CA ASP A 164 -35.72 -13.11 -15.93
C ASP A 164 -36.16 -11.76 -15.37
N GLN A 165 -35.96 -11.53 -14.07
CA GLN A 165 -36.43 -10.30 -13.44
C GLN A 165 -35.99 -9.16 -14.34
N ALA A 166 -36.95 -8.45 -14.94
CA ALA A 166 -36.68 -7.20 -15.61
C ALA A 166 -36.21 -6.26 -14.51
N VAL A 167 -34.93 -6.35 -14.17
CA VAL A 167 -34.28 -5.46 -13.24
C VAL A 167 -34.34 -4.13 -13.96
N LYS A 168 -35.17 -3.23 -13.44
CA LYS A 168 -35.22 -1.86 -13.95
C LYS A 168 -33.78 -1.36 -13.97
N ASP A 169 -33.31 -0.95 -15.15
CA ASP A 169 -32.02 -0.30 -15.31
C ASP A 169 -32.10 1.03 -14.57
N LEU A 170 -31.87 0.94 -13.26
CA LEU A 170 -31.76 2.08 -12.38
C LEU A 170 -30.37 2.63 -12.65
N ASP A 171 -30.31 3.82 -13.22
CA ASP A 171 -29.09 4.61 -13.24
C ASP A 171 -29.03 5.52 -12.01
N PHE A 172 -27.85 6.09 -11.76
CA PHE A 172 -27.69 7.05 -10.68
C PHE A 172 -28.57 8.31 -10.85
N ALA A 173 -29.01 8.63 -12.08
CA ALA A 173 -29.89 9.75 -12.35
C ALA A 173 -31.31 9.52 -11.83
N GLU A 174 -31.84 8.32 -11.97
CA GLU A 174 -33.13 7.91 -11.42
C GLU A 174 -33.11 7.94 -9.89
N CYS A 175 -31.99 7.56 -9.25
CA CYS A 175 -31.86 7.65 -7.80
C CYS A 175 -31.88 9.10 -7.27
N ARG A 176 -31.60 10.11 -8.11
CA ARG A 176 -31.80 11.52 -7.71
C ARG A 176 -33.28 11.89 -7.62
N ARG A 177 -34.16 11.21 -8.38
CA ARG A 177 -35.60 11.48 -8.45
C ARG A 177 -36.41 10.81 -7.33
N VAL A 178 -35.85 9.80 -6.66
CA VAL A 178 -36.49 9.17 -5.49
C VAL A 178 -36.36 10.00 -4.22
N SER A 179 -37.20 9.70 -3.23
CA SER A 179 -37.18 10.37 -1.93
C SER A 179 -35.84 10.18 -1.21
N ARG A 180 -35.45 11.12 -0.34
CA ARG A 180 -34.19 11.04 0.41
C ARG A 180 -34.06 9.74 1.22
N ALA A 181 -35.17 9.24 1.77
CA ALA A 181 -35.21 8.00 2.54
C ALA A 181 -34.93 6.74 1.70
N LEU A 182 -35.23 6.78 0.39
CA LEU A 182 -35.01 5.66 -0.54
C LEU A 182 -33.75 5.84 -1.40
N ARG A 183 -33.13 7.01 -1.38
CA ARG A 183 -31.99 7.35 -2.24
C ARG A 183 -30.76 6.50 -1.94
N GLU A 184 -30.44 6.29 -0.66
CA GLU A 184 -29.29 5.46 -0.26
C GLU A 184 -29.49 4.00 -0.68
N GLN A 185 -30.69 3.46 -0.49
CA GLN A 185 -31.03 2.11 -0.93
C GLN A 185 -30.98 2.00 -2.46
N CYS A 186 -31.55 2.96 -3.19
CA CYS A 186 -31.46 3.01 -4.65
C CYS A 186 -30.00 3.03 -5.12
N GLN A 187 -29.14 3.87 -4.52
CA GLN A 187 -27.72 3.93 -4.87
C GLN A 187 -27.01 2.60 -4.59
N SER A 188 -27.32 1.94 -3.47
CA SER A 188 -26.80 0.61 -3.15
C SER A 188 -27.25 -0.45 -4.17
N ASP A 189 -28.49 -0.37 -4.63
CA ASP A 189 -29.03 -1.29 -5.64
C ASP A 189 -28.37 -1.08 -7.00
N VAL A 190 -28.14 0.17 -7.41
CA VAL A 190 -27.34 0.49 -8.61
C VAL A 190 -25.91 -0.04 -8.45
N VAL A 191 -25.35 0.04 -7.24
CA VAL A 191 -24.03 -0.53 -6.93
C VAL A 191 -23.95 -2.04 -7.12
N ALA A 192 -24.96 -2.75 -6.64
CA ALA A 192 -25.07 -4.19 -6.84
C ALA A 192 -25.26 -4.55 -8.32
N GLN A 193 -26.10 -3.80 -9.04
CA GLN A 193 -26.36 -4.05 -10.46
C GLN A 193 -25.10 -3.88 -11.31
N PHE A 194 -24.35 -2.78 -11.14
CA PHE A 194 -23.15 -2.59 -11.94
C PHE A 194 -22.08 -3.65 -11.64
N SER A 195 -21.99 -4.13 -10.39
CA SER A 195 -20.98 -5.14 -10.02
C SER A 195 -21.23 -6.46 -10.76
N SER A 196 -22.50 -6.78 -11.03
CA SER A 196 -22.87 -7.97 -11.79
C SER A 196 -22.70 -7.80 -13.31
N ARG A 197 -22.89 -6.59 -13.84
CA ARG A 197 -22.91 -6.31 -15.29
C ARG A 197 -21.60 -5.78 -15.85
N ASN A 198 -20.71 -5.28 -14.99
CA ASN A 198 -19.45 -4.63 -15.35
C ASN A 198 -19.62 -3.47 -16.35
N ASP A 199 -20.65 -2.64 -16.18
CA ASP A 199 -20.97 -1.50 -17.06
C ASP A 199 -20.91 -0.17 -16.29
N PRO A 200 -19.85 0.66 -16.51
CA PRO A 200 -19.69 1.93 -15.81
C PRO A 200 -20.62 3.04 -16.32
N SER A 201 -21.31 2.86 -17.47
CA SER A 201 -22.24 3.87 -17.98
C SER A 201 -23.44 4.08 -17.05
N LEU A 202 -23.79 3.07 -16.23
CA LEU A 202 -24.83 3.13 -15.21
C LEU A 202 -24.58 4.18 -14.12
N CYS A 203 -23.32 4.63 -13.98
CA CYS A 203 -22.97 5.68 -13.03
C CYS A 203 -23.38 7.08 -13.49
N ASP A 204 -23.73 7.31 -14.77
CA ASP A 204 -24.13 8.62 -15.31
C ASP A 204 -23.19 9.76 -14.88
N GLY A 205 -21.87 9.51 -14.94
CA GLY A 205 -20.84 10.48 -14.53
C GLY A 205 -20.79 10.80 -13.03
N SER A 206 -21.53 10.08 -12.17
CA SER A 206 -21.43 10.22 -10.72
C SER A 206 -20.07 9.73 -10.22
N VAL A 207 -19.21 10.67 -9.81
CA VAL A 207 -17.87 10.40 -9.26
C VAL A 207 -17.91 9.34 -8.16
N SER A 208 -18.82 9.49 -7.18
CA SER A 208 -18.96 8.52 -6.09
C SER A 208 -19.33 7.11 -6.55
N CYS A 209 -20.12 6.98 -7.63
CA CYS A 209 -20.43 5.67 -8.20
C CYS A 209 -19.21 5.09 -8.92
N LEU A 210 -18.55 5.91 -9.75
CA LEU A 210 -17.38 5.50 -10.52
C LEU A 210 -16.22 5.10 -9.59
N ASP A 211 -16.06 5.74 -8.43
CA ASP A 211 -15.03 5.40 -7.44
C ASP A 211 -15.26 3.99 -6.86
N VAL A 212 -16.52 3.64 -6.55
CA VAL A 212 -16.88 2.30 -6.09
C VAL A 212 -16.68 1.27 -7.21
N TYR A 213 -17.06 1.62 -8.44
CA TYR A 213 -16.83 0.77 -9.61
C TYR A 213 -15.34 0.50 -9.82
N TYR A 214 -14.50 1.53 -9.73
CA TYR A 214 -13.06 1.40 -9.80
C TYR A 214 -12.52 0.51 -8.69
N ALA A 215 -12.91 0.74 -7.43
CA ALA A 215 -12.43 -0.04 -6.30
C ALA A 215 -12.73 -1.55 -6.43
N LEU A 216 -13.88 -1.91 -7.01
CA LEU A 216 -14.29 -3.30 -7.22
C LEU A 216 -13.62 -3.96 -8.43
N ASN A 217 -13.25 -3.18 -9.46
CA ASN A 217 -12.76 -3.69 -10.74
C ASN A 217 -11.33 -3.25 -11.08
N LYS A 218 -10.58 -2.67 -10.14
CA LYS A 218 -9.26 -2.06 -10.38
C LYS A 218 -8.23 -2.97 -11.05
N ALA A 219 -8.36 -4.29 -10.89
CA ALA A 219 -7.48 -5.26 -11.55
C ALA A 219 -7.62 -5.27 -13.08
N SER A 220 -8.79 -4.88 -13.61
CA SER A 220 -9.11 -4.89 -15.04
C SER A 220 -9.21 -3.50 -15.68
N LEU A 221 -9.21 -2.42 -14.90
CA LEU A 221 -9.41 -1.05 -15.40
C LEU A 221 -8.07 -0.32 -15.56
N ASP A 222 -7.86 0.31 -16.72
CA ASP A 222 -6.69 1.10 -17.08
C ASP A 222 -6.94 2.62 -16.96
N ALA A 223 -6.00 3.43 -17.45
CA ALA A 223 -6.12 4.89 -17.40
C ALA A 223 -7.23 5.42 -18.33
N ASP A 224 -7.56 4.68 -19.40
CA ASP A 224 -8.58 5.08 -20.36
C ASP A 224 -9.99 5.07 -19.73
N PHE A 225 -10.21 4.25 -18.70
CA PHE A 225 -11.42 4.29 -17.88
C PHE A 225 -11.70 5.69 -17.28
N CYS A 226 -10.65 6.47 -16.97
CA CYS A 226 -10.81 7.78 -16.34
C CYS A 226 -11.45 8.83 -17.26
N ASP A 227 -11.54 8.59 -18.57
CA ASP A 227 -12.25 9.49 -19.49
C ASP A 227 -13.75 9.59 -19.17
N ILE A 228 -14.32 8.57 -18.53
CA ILE A 228 -15.73 8.53 -18.11
C ILE A 228 -16.01 9.55 -16.98
N TYR A 229 -15.00 9.95 -16.21
CA TYR A 229 -15.12 10.95 -15.14
C TYR A 229 -15.31 12.39 -15.66
N GLY A 230 -15.10 12.62 -16.96
CA GLY A 230 -15.27 13.95 -17.55
C GLY A 230 -14.35 15.00 -16.92
N SER A 231 -14.93 16.01 -16.25
CA SER A 231 -14.17 17.08 -15.59
C SER A 231 -13.34 16.61 -14.40
N GLU A 232 -13.67 15.46 -13.82
CA GLU A 232 -13.01 14.88 -12.63
C GLU A 232 -11.95 13.82 -13.01
N ASN A 233 -11.57 13.76 -14.29
CA ASN A 233 -10.60 12.81 -14.83
C ASN A 233 -9.27 12.84 -14.05
N ALA A 234 -8.79 14.02 -13.63
CA ALA A 234 -7.56 14.15 -12.85
C ALA A 234 -7.61 13.37 -11.51
N SER A 235 -8.75 13.38 -10.82
CA SER A 235 -8.95 12.63 -9.57
C SER A 235 -8.88 11.12 -9.81
N CYS A 236 -9.51 10.62 -10.89
CA CYS A 236 -9.41 9.22 -11.28
C CYS A 236 -7.98 8.82 -11.66
N LEU A 237 -7.32 9.61 -12.51
CA LEU A 237 -5.93 9.34 -12.93
C LEU A 237 -4.98 9.28 -11.74
N LEU A 238 -5.19 10.11 -10.72
CA LEU A 238 -4.41 10.06 -9.48
C LEU A 238 -4.59 8.71 -8.78
N MET A 239 -5.83 8.25 -8.59
CA MET A 239 -6.09 6.95 -7.97
C MET A 239 -5.43 5.81 -8.74
N VAL A 240 -5.57 5.79 -10.08
CA VAL A 240 -4.96 4.75 -10.93
C VAL A 240 -3.44 4.80 -10.84
N ALA A 241 -2.85 5.99 -10.88
CA ALA A 241 -1.40 6.17 -10.83
C ALA A 241 -0.82 5.73 -9.48
N VAL A 242 -1.49 6.02 -8.37
CA VAL A 242 -1.11 5.58 -7.02
C VAL A 242 -1.24 4.06 -6.88
N ASP A 243 -2.39 3.49 -7.23
CA ASP A 243 -2.64 2.05 -7.10
C ASP A 243 -1.66 1.21 -7.94
N ARG A 244 -1.25 1.71 -9.11
CA ARG A 244 -0.26 1.05 -9.98
C ARG A 244 1.18 1.47 -9.73
N SER A 245 1.41 2.51 -8.92
CA SER A 245 2.71 3.17 -8.79
C SER A 245 3.33 3.55 -10.14
N ASP A 246 2.51 3.97 -11.11
CA ASP A 246 2.95 4.29 -12.48
C ASP A 246 2.91 5.79 -12.76
N ARG A 247 4.09 6.41 -12.73
CA ARG A 247 4.29 7.85 -12.98
C ARG A 247 3.93 8.27 -14.40
N LYS A 248 3.88 7.34 -15.36
CA LYS A 248 3.46 7.68 -16.74
C LYS A 248 2.00 8.10 -16.78
N ILE A 249 1.16 7.57 -15.88
CA ILE A 249 -0.25 7.92 -15.78
C ILE A 249 -0.41 9.37 -15.31
N CYS A 250 0.44 9.86 -14.40
CA CYS A 250 0.44 11.27 -14.02
C CYS A 250 0.65 12.19 -15.23
N ASN A 251 1.41 11.79 -16.26
CA ASN A 251 1.63 12.63 -17.44
C ASN A 251 0.38 12.83 -18.31
N LEU A 252 -0.68 12.03 -18.10
CA LEU A 252 -1.97 12.19 -18.76
C LEU A 252 -2.79 13.36 -18.20
N MET A 253 -2.46 13.86 -16.99
CA MET A 253 -3.13 15.01 -16.40
C MET A 253 -2.73 16.30 -17.13
N SER A 254 -3.70 17.19 -17.32
CA SER A 254 -3.52 18.42 -18.10
C SER A 254 -2.78 19.52 -17.32
N GLY A 255 -3.06 19.69 -16.02
CA GLY A 255 -2.45 20.71 -15.17
C GLY A 255 -1.07 20.33 -14.63
N ALA A 256 -0.12 21.27 -14.70
CA ALA A 256 1.24 21.02 -14.18
C ALA A 256 1.25 20.79 -12.66
N ALA A 257 0.39 21.48 -11.92
CA ALA A 257 0.23 21.29 -10.48
C ALA A 257 -0.33 19.89 -10.15
N GLU A 258 -1.38 19.45 -10.86
CA GLU A 258 -1.96 18.10 -10.70
C GLU A 258 -0.94 17.02 -11.01
N ARG A 259 -0.17 17.18 -12.11
CA ARG A 259 0.95 16.28 -12.44
C ARG A 259 1.98 16.20 -11.33
N TYR A 260 2.33 17.33 -10.72
CA TYR A 260 3.28 17.39 -9.61
C TYR A 260 2.73 16.64 -8.39
N ASP A 261 1.50 16.95 -7.97
CA ASP A 261 0.87 16.35 -6.79
C ASP A 261 0.67 14.84 -6.99
N CYS A 262 0.34 14.39 -8.21
CA CYS A 262 0.28 12.97 -8.55
C CYS A 262 1.61 12.24 -8.44
N ASN A 263 2.66 12.80 -9.03
CA ASN A 263 3.99 12.19 -8.93
C ASN A 263 4.48 12.19 -7.47
N LYS A 264 4.15 13.22 -6.69
CA LYS A 264 4.46 13.32 -5.26
C LYS A 264 3.86 12.15 -4.47
N GLU A 265 2.61 11.76 -4.72
CA GLU A 265 1.97 10.64 -4.01
C GLU A 265 2.58 9.26 -4.35
N ILE A 266 3.17 9.12 -5.55
CA ILE A 266 3.80 7.88 -6.03
C ILE A 266 5.24 7.73 -5.54
N ILE A 267 5.96 8.84 -5.31
CA ILE A 267 7.35 8.81 -4.84
C ILE A 267 7.39 8.22 -3.43
N ASN A 268 7.97 7.02 -3.32
CA ASN A 268 8.07 6.26 -2.08
C ASN A 268 9.53 6.00 -1.66
N ASP A 269 10.50 6.56 -2.38
CA ASP A 269 11.92 6.37 -2.15
C ASP A 269 12.71 7.67 -2.35
N LEU A 270 13.84 7.79 -1.64
CA LEU A 270 14.69 8.99 -1.67
C LEU A 270 15.41 9.18 -3.01
N ASP A 271 15.76 8.10 -3.70
CA ASP A 271 16.50 8.14 -4.97
C ASP A 271 15.66 8.79 -6.08
N SER A 272 14.34 8.63 -6.03
CA SER A 272 13.39 9.23 -6.96
C SER A 272 13.09 10.71 -6.70
N VAL A 273 13.35 11.22 -5.49
CA VAL A 273 13.04 12.61 -5.11
C VAL A 273 13.87 13.60 -5.92
N VAL A 274 15.17 13.35 -6.05
CA VAL A 274 16.09 14.32 -6.67
C VAL A 274 15.85 14.44 -8.17
N PRO A 275 15.80 13.35 -8.97
CA PRO A 275 15.47 13.45 -10.39
C PRO A 275 14.10 14.09 -10.63
N PHE A 276 13.15 13.87 -9.72
CA PHE A 276 11.84 14.52 -9.81
C PHE A 276 11.95 16.02 -9.56
N CYS A 277 12.60 16.46 -8.49
CA CYS A 277 12.76 17.89 -8.22
C CYS A 277 13.58 18.63 -9.29
N GLU A 278 14.51 17.94 -9.95
CA GLU A 278 15.26 18.50 -11.07
C GLU A 278 14.39 18.73 -12.32
N THR A 279 13.38 17.89 -12.53
CA THR A 279 12.55 17.90 -13.75
C THR A 279 11.20 18.60 -13.57
N SER A 280 10.66 18.64 -12.36
CA SER A 280 9.34 19.20 -12.04
C SER A 280 9.33 20.71 -11.75
N TYR A 281 10.49 21.36 -11.88
CA TYR A 281 10.73 22.79 -11.65
C TYR A 281 9.73 23.74 -12.34
N ALA A 282 9.15 23.35 -13.47
CA ALA A 282 8.24 24.22 -14.23
C ALA A 282 6.79 24.27 -13.68
N ALA A 283 6.43 23.46 -12.69
CA ALA A 283 5.03 23.23 -12.33
C ALA A 283 4.42 24.22 -11.33
N ARG A 284 5.22 24.78 -10.41
CA ARG A 284 4.76 25.79 -9.45
C ARG A 284 5.43 27.12 -9.77
N ASN A 285 4.67 28.08 -10.29
CA ASN A 285 5.10 29.46 -10.42
C ASN A 285 5.29 30.06 -9.01
N PHE A 286 6.44 29.80 -8.38
CA PHE A 286 6.82 30.49 -7.16
C PHE A 286 7.02 31.96 -7.53
N THR A 287 6.07 32.81 -7.11
CA THR A 287 6.15 34.26 -7.33
C THR A 287 7.37 34.80 -6.59
N PRO A 288 8.25 35.59 -7.25
CA PRO A 288 9.49 36.12 -6.66
C PRO A 288 9.32 37.02 -5.41
N GLY A 289 8.09 37.28 -4.95
CA GLY A 289 7.80 38.15 -3.82
C GLY A 289 7.86 37.48 -2.44
N THR A 290 7.85 36.14 -2.37
CA THR A 290 7.74 35.41 -1.09
C THR A 290 9.09 35.03 -0.46
N VAL A 291 10.21 35.33 -1.12
CA VAL A 291 11.51 34.74 -0.76
C VAL A 291 12.59 35.80 -0.66
N GLY A 292 12.73 36.40 0.52
CA GLY A 292 13.82 37.35 0.83
C GLY A 292 15.20 36.72 1.04
N TRP A 293 15.37 35.42 0.78
CA TRP A 293 16.53 34.63 1.19
C TRP A 293 17.01 33.68 0.10
N VAL A 294 17.33 34.21 -1.09
CA VAL A 294 18.20 33.50 -2.01
C VAL A 294 19.63 33.90 -1.66
N SER A 295 20.48 32.95 -1.29
CA SER A 295 21.87 33.26 -0.94
C SER A 295 22.57 33.91 -2.15
N PRO A 296 23.52 34.85 -1.95
CA PRO A 296 24.27 35.43 -3.05
C PRO A 296 24.89 34.32 -3.92
N GLY A 297 24.49 34.26 -5.20
CA GLY A 297 24.96 33.26 -6.15
C GLY A 297 24.02 32.06 -6.41
N GLN A 298 22.90 31.94 -5.70
CA GLN A 298 21.88 30.92 -5.99
C GLN A 298 20.88 31.44 -7.03
N THR A 299 20.46 30.57 -7.94
CA THR A 299 19.43 30.89 -8.93
C THR A 299 18.04 30.66 -8.33
N LEU A 300 17.01 31.29 -8.91
CA LEU A 300 15.60 30.94 -8.61
C LEU A 300 15.35 29.42 -8.81
N GLN A 301 16.12 28.81 -9.72
CA GLN A 301 16.07 27.38 -9.99
C GLN A 301 16.55 26.54 -8.82
N ASP A 302 17.66 26.90 -8.21
CA ASP A 302 18.18 26.19 -7.04
C ASP A 302 17.21 26.29 -5.86
N PHE A 303 16.59 27.46 -5.68
CA PHE A 303 15.59 27.67 -4.64
C PHE A 303 14.33 26.80 -4.84
N GLN A 304 13.79 26.72 -6.05
CA GLN A 304 12.59 25.91 -6.29
C GLN A 304 12.89 24.41 -6.16
N LYS A 305 14.08 23.94 -6.58
CA LYS A 305 14.53 22.56 -6.34
C LYS A 305 14.65 22.24 -4.86
N LEU A 306 15.16 23.21 -4.07
CA LEU A 306 15.24 23.13 -2.62
C LEU A 306 13.86 22.96 -1.99
N MET A 307 12.89 23.78 -2.39
CA MET A 307 11.52 23.72 -1.88
C MET A 307 10.80 22.43 -2.28
N CYS A 308 11.02 21.92 -3.48
CA CYS A 308 10.52 20.61 -3.90
C CYS A 308 11.09 19.49 -3.01
N PHE A 309 12.40 19.50 -2.78
CA PHE A 309 13.03 18.49 -1.93
C PHE A 309 12.50 18.56 -0.49
N TYR A 310 12.33 19.76 0.04
CA TYR A 310 11.73 19.98 1.36
C TYR A 310 10.33 19.36 1.46
N ASP A 311 9.44 19.72 0.53
CA ASP A 311 8.05 19.23 0.48
C ASP A 311 7.96 17.70 0.37
N LEU A 312 8.78 17.09 -0.49
CA LEU A 312 8.83 15.63 -0.62
C LEU A 312 9.44 14.93 0.58
N SER A 313 10.46 15.52 1.19
CA SER A 313 11.10 14.95 2.37
C SER A 313 10.16 14.87 3.57
N GLN A 314 9.27 15.85 3.72
CA GLN A 314 8.22 15.82 4.73
C GLN A 314 7.27 14.64 4.48
N ASP A 315 6.78 14.47 3.27
CA ASP A 315 5.86 13.36 2.93
C ASP A 315 6.52 11.99 3.14
N LEU A 316 7.80 11.82 2.79
CA LEU A 316 8.53 10.57 3.03
C LEU A 316 8.62 10.24 4.52
N VAL A 317 8.88 11.23 5.37
CA VAL A 317 8.94 11.03 6.82
C VAL A 317 7.55 10.74 7.39
N TRP A 318 6.57 11.58 7.06
CA TRP A 318 5.25 11.54 7.69
C TRP A 318 4.35 10.42 7.18
N LYS A 319 4.32 10.20 5.87
CA LYS A 319 3.42 9.23 5.24
C LYS A 319 4.08 7.89 4.97
N LYS A 320 5.39 7.88 4.70
CA LYS A 320 6.10 6.68 4.20
C LYS A 320 7.08 6.07 5.20
N GLY A 321 7.15 6.62 6.42
CA GLY A 321 7.90 6.04 7.54
C GLY A 321 9.42 6.14 7.44
N PHE A 322 9.95 7.02 6.58
CA PHE A 322 11.37 7.31 6.56
C PHE A 322 11.78 8.03 7.84
N THR A 323 12.95 7.68 8.36
CA THR A 323 13.55 8.45 9.44
C THR A 323 14.16 9.72 8.88
N CYS A 324 14.06 10.79 9.64
CA CYS A 324 14.73 12.05 9.36
C CYS A 324 16.24 11.91 9.11
N ARG A 325 16.90 10.98 9.81
CA ARG A 325 18.31 10.67 9.58
C ARG A 325 18.57 10.11 8.18
N GLN A 326 17.71 9.22 7.67
CA GLN A 326 17.85 8.70 6.31
C GLN A 326 17.74 9.82 5.27
N VAL A 327 16.82 10.77 5.45
CA VAL A 327 16.69 11.93 4.57
C VAL A 327 17.94 12.82 4.60
N LEU A 328 18.47 13.11 5.79
CA LEU A 328 19.67 13.94 5.95
C LEU A 328 20.94 13.27 5.40
N ASP A 329 21.14 11.99 5.72
CA ASP A 329 22.29 11.23 5.23
C ASP A 329 22.26 11.16 3.69
N TYR A 330 21.06 11.01 3.11
CA TYR A 330 20.86 11.09 1.67
C TYR A 330 21.19 12.48 1.09
N ALA A 331 20.68 13.56 1.70
CA ALA A 331 20.97 14.92 1.25
C ALA A 331 22.46 15.28 1.34
N GLN A 332 23.15 14.82 2.39
CA GLN A 332 24.60 15.03 2.58
C GLN A 332 25.46 14.16 1.66
N GLY A 333 25.00 12.94 1.36
CA GLY A 333 25.68 12.01 0.45
C GLY A 333 25.47 12.34 -1.03
N SER A 334 24.51 13.20 -1.36
CA SER A 334 24.23 13.58 -2.74
C SER A 334 25.27 14.55 -3.30
N SER A 335 25.69 14.31 -4.55
CA SER A 335 26.58 15.21 -5.29
C SER A 335 25.90 16.50 -5.78
N VAL A 336 24.63 16.68 -5.43
CA VAL A 336 23.77 17.76 -5.93
C VAL A 336 23.89 18.97 -5.01
N GLY A 337 24.51 20.04 -5.53
CA GLY A 337 24.95 21.20 -4.73
C GLY A 337 23.86 21.81 -3.84
N TYR A 338 22.63 21.95 -4.33
CA TYR A 338 21.54 22.54 -3.56
C TYR A 338 21.07 21.67 -2.38
N LEU A 339 21.36 20.36 -2.36
CA LEU A 339 21.07 19.49 -1.20
C LEU A 339 22.10 19.65 -0.09
N SER A 340 23.35 19.97 -0.44
CA SER A 340 24.34 20.38 0.55
C SER A 340 23.97 21.73 1.18
N ASP A 341 23.41 22.65 0.38
CA ASP A 341 22.86 23.92 0.84
C ASP A 341 21.58 23.71 1.65
N PHE A 342 20.74 22.73 1.31
CA PHE A 342 19.61 22.29 2.13
C PHE A 342 20.10 21.88 3.51
N ALA A 343 21.02 20.92 3.59
CA ALA A 343 21.56 20.46 4.87
C ALA A 343 22.18 21.61 5.68
N ARG A 344 22.81 22.59 5.01
CA ARG A 344 23.43 23.76 5.66
C ARG A 344 22.41 24.81 6.11
N LEU A 345 21.48 25.23 5.25
CA LEU A 345 20.41 26.18 5.55
C LEU A 345 19.52 25.62 6.65
N TYR A 346 19.19 24.33 6.59
CA TYR A 346 18.38 23.66 7.60
C TYR A 346 19.08 23.62 8.97
N LYS A 347 20.38 23.30 8.97
CA LYS A 347 21.22 23.38 10.18
C LYS A 347 21.34 24.80 10.73
N HIS A 348 21.29 25.83 9.88
CA HIS A 348 21.43 27.22 10.27
C HIS A 348 20.14 27.87 10.78
N PHE A 349 19.02 27.73 10.04
CA PHE A 349 17.71 28.30 10.40
C PHE A 349 17.20 27.79 11.75
N TYR A 350 17.34 26.49 12.00
CA TYR A 350 16.76 25.87 13.19
C TYR A 350 17.68 25.85 14.41
N SER A 351 18.93 26.31 14.26
CA SER A 351 19.79 26.65 15.40
C SER A 351 19.40 27.97 16.08
N ARG A 352 18.46 28.74 15.49
CA ARG A 352 18.07 30.10 15.93
C ARG A 352 16.61 30.25 16.35
N GLN A 353 15.73 29.28 16.12
CA GLN A 353 14.35 29.35 16.62
C GLN A 353 14.26 28.81 18.05
N SER A 354 13.85 29.68 18.96
CA SER A 354 13.63 29.41 20.39
C SER A 354 12.34 28.61 20.63
N GLU A 355 12.29 27.99 21.81
CA GLU A 355 11.37 26.95 22.30
C GLU A 355 9.85 27.28 22.36
N ASP A 356 9.35 28.34 21.72
CA ASP A 356 8.04 28.92 22.06
C ASP A 356 6.89 28.75 21.04
N ASP A 357 7.08 28.06 19.90
CA ASP A 357 5.98 27.83 18.93
C ASP A 357 5.60 26.33 18.82
N GLU A 358 4.54 25.94 19.53
CA GLU A 358 3.92 24.62 19.48
C GLU A 358 3.03 24.48 18.21
N GLY A 359 3.65 24.23 17.06
CA GLY A 359 2.97 23.92 15.80
C GLY A 359 3.46 22.62 15.15
N LEU A 360 2.74 22.12 14.13
CA LEU A 360 3.05 20.89 13.37
C LEU A 360 4.52 20.79 12.86
N ASP A 361 5.19 21.92 12.65
CA ASP A 361 6.62 21.99 12.29
C ASP A 361 7.55 21.52 13.42
N PHE A 362 7.08 21.53 14.67
CA PHE A 362 7.85 21.13 15.88
C PHE A 362 8.02 19.61 16.02
N ALA A 363 7.17 18.79 15.39
CA ALA A 363 7.34 17.34 15.41
C ALA A 363 8.38 16.87 14.37
N TYR A 364 8.49 17.59 13.24
CA TYR A 364 9.60 17.42 12.27
C TYR A 364 10.94 17.86 12.91
N TRP A 365 10.89 18.91 13.75
CA TRP A 365 12.00 19.40 14.59
C TRP A 365 12.60 18.35 15.54
N ARG A 366 11.79 17.59 16.31
CA ARG A 366 12.33 16.50 17.17
C ARG A 366 12.95 15.37 16.35
N CYS A 367 12.31 15.02 15.25
CA CYS A 367 12.74 13.92 14.39
C CYS A 367 14.12 14.17 13.77
N ILE A 368 14.45 15.41 13.40
CA ILE A 368 15.71 15.75 12.70
C ILE A 368 16.83 16.16 13.66
N SER A 369 16.52 16.81 14.79
CA SER A 369 17.53 17.27 15.75
C SER A 369 18.18 16.14 16.56
N GLY A 370 17.67 14.91 16.49
CA GLY A 370 18.17 13.78 17.28
C GLY A 370 17.90 13.93 18.79
N VAL A 371 17.08 14.90 19.17
CA VAL A 371 16.62 15.10 20.54
C VAL A 371 15.35 14.28 20.72
N ALA A 372 15.48 13.12 21.37
CA ALA A 372 14.36 12.31 21.84
C ALA A 372 13.53 13.07 22.90
#